data_AF-A0A7V2SZ33-F1
#
_entry.id   AF-A0A7V2SZ33-F1
#
_cell.length_a   1.000
_cell.length_b   1.000
_cell.length_c   1.000
_cell.angle_alpha   90.00
_cell.angle_beta   90.00
_cell.angle_gamma   90.00
#
_symmetry.space_group_name_H-M   'P 1'
#
loop_
_entity.id
_entity.type
_entity.pdbx_description
1 polymer ?
#
loop_
_entity_poly.entity_id
_entity_poly.type
_entity_poly.pdbx_seq_one_letter_code
_entity_poly.pdbx_strand_id
1 'polypeptide(L)'
;MIPKLKRTLTALLPVDKNRKGECNGCGDCCKLPFRCAFLKELDDGTSRCAIYSVRPPNCRKFPRNKAQWEPVKENCSFSFSDSKKSS
;
A
#
# COMPACT_ATOMS: atom_id res chain seq x y z
N MET A 1 -4.37 -25.73 8.69
CA MET A 1 -4.50 -25.12 7.35
C MET A 1 -5.63 -24.09 7.33
N ILE A 2 -5.34 -22.80 7.54
CA ILE A 2 -6.32 -21.71 7.36
C ILE A 2 -5.67 -20.52 6.63
N PRO A 3 -5.19 -20.64 5.36
CA PRO A 3 -4.51 -19.52 4.71
C PRO A 3 -5.45 -18.63 3.86
N LYS A 4 -6.71 -19.03 3.61
CA LYS A 4 -7.61 -18.31 2.69
C LYS A 4 -8.64 -17.40 3.35
N LEU A 5 -9.15 -17.73 4.54
CA LEU A 5 -10.22 -16.95 5.18
C LEU A 5 -9.74 -15.62 5.78
N LYS A 6 -8.47 -15.55 6.25
CA LYS A 6 -7.89 -14.30 6.78
C LYS A 6 -7.66 -13.23 5.70
N ARG A 7 -7.57 -13.60 4.41
CA ARG A 7 -7.30 -12.65 3.31
C ARG A 7 -8.56 -11.91 2.82
N THR A 8 -9.73 -12.49 3.01
CA THR A 8 -11.01 -11.85 2.63
C THR A 8 -11.45 -10.80 3.65
N LEU A 9 -11.13 -10.98 4.93
CA LEU A 9 -11.49 -10.04 6.01
C LEU A 9 -10.64 -8.76 6.00
N THR A 10 -9.40 -8.80 5.54
CA THR A 10 -8.54 -7.60 5.49
C THR A 10 -8.94 -6.62 4.40
N ALA A 11 -9.65 -7.08 3.36
CA ALA A 11 -10.23 -6.23 2.31
C ALA A 11 -11.40 -5.38 2.83
N LEU A 12 -12.03 -5.75 3.95
CA LEU A 12 -13.11 -5.01 4.59
C LEU A 12 -12.63 -4.01 5.65
N LEU A 13 -11.36 -4.10 6.07
CA LEU A 13 -10.84 -3.18 7.08
C LEU A 13 -10.83 -1.74 6.55
N PRO A 14 -11.25 -0.77 7.39
CA PRO A 14 -11.27 0.63 7.04
C PRO A 14 -9.85 1.16 6.85
N VAL A 15 -9.72 2.14 5.97
CA VAL A 15 -8.51 2.96 5.85
C VAL A 15 -8.55 4.00 6.96
N ASP A 16 -7.40 4.31 7.56
CA ASP A 16 -7.27 5.38 8.55
C ASP A 16 -7.78 6.71 8.00
N LYS A 17 -8.61 7.40 8.78
CA LYS A 17 -9.22 8.68 8.39
C LYS A 17 -8.17 9.78 8.18
N ASN A 18 -6.98 9.62 8.76
CA ASN A 18 -5.88 10.58 8.64
C ASN A 18 -5.04 10.37 7.37
N ARG A 19 -5.37 9.39 6.52
CA ARG A 19 -4.68 9.17 5.24
C ARG A 19 -5.03 10.31 4.27
N LYS A 20 -4.01 11.02 3.82
CA LYS A 20 -4.09 12.06 2.79
C LYS A 20 -3.19 11.74 1.61
N GLY A 21 -3.46 12.39 0.48
CA GLY A 21 -2.74 12.21 -0.78
C GLY A 21 -3.31 11.10 -1.66
N GLU A 22 -2.59 10.80 -2.73
CA GLU A 22 -2.98 9.83 -3.75
C GLU A 22 -1.81 8.92 -4.13
N CYS A 23 -2.12 7.81 -4.79
CA CYS A 23 -1.09 6.88 -5.24
C CYS A 23 -0.36 7.45 -6.45
N ASN A 24 0.96 7.59 -6.34
CA ASN A 24 1.85 8.07 -7.40
C ASN A 24 2.43 6.93 -8.27
N GLY A 25 2.06 5.67 -8.03
CA GLY A 25 2.53 4.54 -8.84
C GLY A 25 3.97 4.08 -8.57
N CYS A 26 4.61 4.51 -7.48
CA CYS A 26 6.00 4.19 -7.10
C CYS A 26 6.34 2.68 -6.99
N GLY A 27 5.36 1.79 -6.93
CA GLY A 27 5.59 0.34 -6.94
C GLY A 27 6.13 -0.26 -5.63
N ASP A 28 6.48 0.54 -4.62
CA ASP A 28 7.04 0.03 -3.37
C ASP A 28 6.05 -0.83 -2.56
N CYS A 29 4.76 -0.51 -2.64
CA CYS A 29 3.73 -1.36 -2.04
C CYS A 29 3.66 -2.76 -2.67
N CYS A 30 4.14 -2.94 -3.90
CA CYS A 30 4.23 -4.22 -4.59
C CYS A 30 5.46 -5.03 -4.17
N LYS A 31 6.39 -4.46 -3.39
CA LYS A 31 7.55 -5.18 -2.84
C LYS A 31 7.24 -5.84 -1.49
N LEU A 32 6.14 -5.46 -0.84
CA LEU A 32 5.84 -5.81 0.55
C LEU A 32 4.54 -6.64 0.73
N PRO A 33 4.50 -7.57 1.70
CA PRO A 33 5.62 -8.30 2.29
C PRO A 33 6.20 -9.36 1.34
N PHE A 34 5.49 -9.65 0.25
CA PHE A 34 5.93 -10.54 -0.82
C PHE A 34 5.99 -9.75 -2.12
N ARG A 35 7.02 -10.03 -2.93
CA ARG A 35 7.16 -9.42 -4.25
C ARG A 35 5.96 -9.80 -5.13
N CYS A 36 5.20 -8.80 -5.54
CA CYS A 36 4.05 -8.96 -6.43
C CYS A 36 4.52 -9.39 -7.82
N ALA A 37 3.88 -10.39 -8.41
CA ALA A 37 4.19 -10.86 -9.78
C ALA A 37 3.96 -9.78 -10.86
N PHE A 38 3.18 -8.74 -10.55
CA PHE A 38 2.90 -7.63 -11.47
C PHE A 38 3.82 -6.42 -11.26
N LEU A 39 4.83 -6.51 -10.39
CA LEU A 39 5.85 -5.47 -10.23
C LEU A 39 6.76 -5.48 -11.46
N LYS A 40 6.88 -4.33 -12.14
CA LYS A 40 7.87 -4.11 -13.19
C LYS A 40 8.94 -3.16 -12.70
N GLU A 41 10.18 -3.58 -12.79
CA GLU A 41 11.35 -2.71 -12.65
C GLU A 41 11.62 -2.08 -14.01
N LEU A 42 11.91 -0.78 -14.01
CA LEU A 42 12.26 0.00 -15.19
C LEU A 42 13.79 0.16 -15.24
N ASP A 43 14.32 0.46 -16.43
CA ASP A 43 15.76 0.60 -16.68
C ASP A 43 16.41 1.74 -15.88
N ASP A 44 15.63 2.76 -15.50
CA ASP A 44 16.05 3.87 -14.64
C ASP A 44 16.12 3.50 -13.14
N GLY A 45 15.89 2.23 -12.79
CA GLY A 45 15.93 1.73 -11.42
C GLY A 45 14.64 1.99 -10.63
N THR A 46 13.64 2.65 -11.22
CA THR A 46 12.33 2.82 -10.60
C THR A 46 11.45 1.59 -10.78
N SER A 47 10.37 1.53 -10.00
CA SER A 47 9.45 0.41 -9.95
C SER A 47 8.04 0.89 -10.27
N ARG A 48 7.29 0.12 -11.07
CA ARG A 48 5.89 0.42 -11.37
C ARG A 48 5.00 -0.80 -11.34
N CYS A 49 3.71 -0.60 -11.05
CA CYS A 49 2.70 -1.65 -11.10
C CYS A 49 2.22 -1.87 -12.53
N ALA A 50 2.39 -3.06 -13.10
CA ALA A 50 1.94 -3.38 -14.46
C ALA A 50 0.41 -3.35 -14.62
N ILE A 51 -0.33 -3.58 -13.53
CA ILE A 51 -1.81 -3.61 -13.50
C ILE A 51 -2.38 -2.38 -12.79
N TYR A 52 -1.71 -1.23 -12.87
CA TYR A 52 -2.11 -0.01 -12.16
C TYR A 52 -3.57 0.40 -12.43
N SER A 53 -4.07 0.18 -13.64
CA SER A 53 -5.45 0.48 -14.03
C SER A 53 -6.49 -0.43 -13.37
N VAL A 54 -6.15 -1.69 -13.09
CA VAL A 54 -7.07 -2.71 -12.54
C VAL A 54 -6.96 -2.83 -11.02
N ARG A 55 -5.94 -2.21 -10.40
CA ARG A 55 -5.58 -2.26 -8.97
C ARG A 55 -6.65 -2.90 -8.07
N PRO A 56 -6.40 -4.15 -7.61
CA PRO A 56 -7.32 -4.84 -6.73
C PRO A 56 -7.70 -3.97 -5.51
N PRO A 57 -8.90 -4.16 -4.92
CA PRO A 57 -9.34 -3.36 -3.77
C PRO A 57 -8.32 -3.29 -2.63
N ASN A 58 -7.60 -4.39 -2.38
CA ASN A 58 -6.52 -4.43 -1.39
C ASN A 58 -5.38 -3.46 -1.71
N CYS A 59 -4.95 -3.37 -2.97
CA CYS A 59 -3.90 -2.45 -3.40
C CYS A 59 -4.38 -0.98 -3.34
N ARG A 60 -5.66 -0.71 -3.66
CA ARG A 60 -6.24 0.65 -3.55
C ARG A 60 -6.36 1.13 -2.10
N LYS A 61 -6.56 0.20 -1.17
CA LYS A 61 -6.63 0.51 0.26
C LYS A 61 -5.25 0.72 0.89
N PHE A 62 -4.17 0.25 0.26
CA PHE A 62 -2.81 0.46 0.76
C PHE A 62 -2.33 1.90 0.48
N PRO A 63 -1.58 2.52 1.40
CA PRO A 63 -1.39 2.12 2.80
C PRO A 63 -2.67 2.37 3.61
N ARG A 64 -3.02 1.45 4.52
CA ARG A 64 -4.23 1.60 5.35
C ARG A 64 -4.00 2.42 6.62
N ASN A 65 -2.79 2.40 7.16
CA ASN A 65 -2.40 3.07 8.40
C ASN A 65 -0.92 3.49 8.33
N LYS A 66 -0.47 4.30 9.29
CA LYS A 66 0.92 4.80 9.38
C LYS A 66 1.95 3.67 9.37
N ALA A 67 1.68 2.56 10.08
CA ALA A 67 2.59 1.41 10.13
C ALA A 67 2.81 0.73 8.77
N GLN A 68 1.81 0.71 7.88
CA GLN A 68 1.96 0.20 6.51
C GLN A 68 2.66 1.21 5.58
N TRP A 69 2.53 2.50 5.87
CA TRP A 69 3.13 3.57 5.09
C TRP A 69 4.61 3.80 5.42
N GLU A 70 4.98 3.66 6.69
CA GLU A 70 6.35 3.87 7.18
C GLU A 70 7.46 3.17 6.36
N PRO A 71 7.33 1.90 5.94
CA PRO A 71 8.35 1.24 5.11
C PRO A 71 8.40 1.73 3.66
N VAL A 72 7.42 2.48 3.18
CA VAL A 72 7.34 3.00 1.80
C VAL A 72 7.35 4.53 1.74
N LYS A 73 7.51 5.22 2.88
CA LYS A 73 7.34 6.67 3.00
C LYS A 73 8.29 7.47 2.11
N GLU A 74 9.44 6.90 1.77
CA GLU A 74 10.48 7.55 0.96
C GLU A 74 10.00 7.86 -0.46
N ASN A 75 9.25 6.92 -1.09
CA ASN A 75 8.78 7.08 -2.47
C ASN A 75 7.25 7.18 -2.59
N CYS A 76 6.50 6.97 -1.51
CA CYS A 76 5.04 6.94 -1.52
C CYS A 76 4.44 8.31 -1.18
N SER A 77 3.69 8.92 -2.11
CA SER A 77 3.04 10.23 -1.92
C SER A 77 1.87 10.26 -0.93
N PHE A 78 1.50 9.13 -0.34
CA PHE A 78 0.54 9.14 0.76
C PHE A 78 1.17 9.76 2.01
N SER A 79 0.34 10.29 2.91
CA SER A 79 0.79 10.82 4.19
C SER A 79 -0.27 10.58 5.27
N PHE A 80 0.17 10.49 6.52
CA PHE A 80 -0.71 10.32 7.68
C PHE A 80 -0.51 11.49 8.63
N SER A 81 -1.56 12.28 8.86
CA SER A 81 -1.53 13.32 9.88
C SER A 81 -1.61 12.68 11.26
N ASP A 82 -0.65 12.99 12.14
CA ASP A 82 -0.64 12.50 13.52
C ASP A 82 -1.67 13.32 14.32
N SER A 83 -2.95 12.96 14.25
CA SER A 83 -3.95 13.54 15.15
C SER A 83 -3.80 12.87 16.53
N LYS A 84 -2.77 13.31 17.26
CA LYS A 84 -2.49 13.09 18.70
C LYS A 84 -2.78 11.69 19.27
N LYS A 85 -1.72 10.93 19.58
CA LYS A 85 -1.67 10.21 20.87
C LYS A 85 -1.05 11.14 21.92
N SER A 86 -1.89 11.87 22.63
CA SER A 86 -1.58 12.30 24.00
C SER A 86 -2.11 11.19 24.90
N SER A 87 -1.23 10.41 25.51
CA SER A 87 -1.54 9.66 26.73
C SER A 87 -0.25 9.33 27.48
#